data_AF-A0A953NHX9-F1
#
_entry.id   AF-A0A953NHX9-F1
#
_cell.length_a   1.000
_cell.length_b   1.000
_cell.length_c   1.000
_cell.angle_alpha   90.00
_cell.angle_beta   90.00
_cell.angle_gamma   90.00
#
_symmetry.space_group_name_H-M   'P 1'
#
loop_
_entity.id
_entity.type
_entity.pdbx_description
1 polymer ?
#
loop_
_entity_poly.entity_id
_entity_poly.type
_entity_poly.pdbx_seq_one_letter_code
_entity_poly.pdbx_strand_id
1 'polypeptide(L)'
;MGKTVLLKCSCCGRESKVEWGREFYVDSLGREHYYNQLGDVSEEAKKRGISGFWVDKVCKNCGEVIRESRYLEDIADEHEVAWMNFPKVDIVEKCTKCGSRDIMTLYEIIIGEDKKVPCNSCRDGRMKVEAIYE
;
A
#
# COMPACT_ATOMS: atom_id res chain seq x y z
N MET A 1 -12.34 4.16 -3.92
CA MET A 1 -11.59 5.39 -3.53
C MET A 1 -10.24 5.02 -2.96
N GLY A 2 -9.15 5.25 -3.71
CA GLY A 2 -7.80 5.01 -3.22
C GLY A 2 -7.46 6.00 -2.10
N LYS A 3 -6.57 5.64 -1.18
CA LYS A 3 -6.09 6.57 -0.15
C LYS A 3 -4.57 6.57 -0.14
N THR A 4 -3.99 7.75 0.03
CA THR A 4 -2.54 7.91 0.16
C THR A 4 -2.22 8.64 1.45
N VAL A 5 -1.33 8.06 2.26
CA VAL A 5 -0.80 8.69 3.47
C VAL A 5 0.66 9.07 3.21
N LEU A 6 0.99 10.34 3.45
CA LEU A 6 2.36 10.83 3.47
C LEU A 6 2.88 10.78 4.91
N LEU A 7 3.89 9.95 5.13
CA LEU A 7 4.60 9.87 6.39
C LEU A 7 5.90 10.67 6.31
N LYS A 8 6.20 11.48 7.33
CA LYS A 8 7.44 12.24 7.43
C LYS A 8 8.19 11.97 8.71
N CYS A 9 9.49 11.76 8.58
CA CYS A 9 10.37 11.56 9.73
C CYS A 9 10.54 12.87 10.51
N SER A 10 10.29 12.82 11.81
CA SER A 10 10.48 13.98 12.70
C SER A 10 11.95 14.37 12.95
N CYS A 11 12.91 13.56 12.52
CA CYS A 11 14.34 13.77 12.75
C CYS A 11 15.07 14.16 11.45
N CYS A 12 15.02 13.29 10.43
CA CYS A 12 15.73 13.52 9.16
C CYS A 12 14.86 14.10 8.05
N GLY A 13 13.56 14.34 8.29
CA GLY A 13 12.64 14.89 7.29
C GLY A 13 12.28 13.95 6.14
N ARG A 14 12.79 12.71 6.13
CA ARG A 14 12.48 11.75 5.07
C ARG A 14 10.99 11.46 4.97
N GLU A 15 10.50 11.50 3.75
CA GLU A 15 9.12 11.18 3.41
C GLU A 15 8.98 9.73 2.94
N SER A 16 7.83 9.12 3.23
CA SER A 16 7.44 7.80 2.76
C SER A 16 5.95 7.83 2.44
N LYS A 17 5.60 7.44 1.22
CA LYS A 17 4.22 7.33 0.78
C LYS A 17 3.72 5.92 1.07
N VAL A 18 2.52 5.83 1.61
CA VAL A 18 1.81 4.57 1.86
C VAL A 18 0.49 4.69 1.12
N GLU A 19 0.30 3.87 0.10
CA GLU A 19 -0.86 3.97 -0.79
C GLU A 19 -1.74 2.73 -0.68
N TRP A 20 -3.04 2.92 -0.92
CA TRP A 20 -4.02 1.85 -0.85
C TRP A 20 -4.86 1.78 -2.11
N GLY A 21 -5.03 0.56 -2.62
CA GLY A 21 -6.00 0.22 -3.65
C GLY A 21 -5.61 0.74 -5.02
N ARG A 22 -4.37 0.51 -5.45
CA ARG A 22 -3.96 0.88 -6.81
C ARG A 22 -4.05 -0.31 -7.75
N GLU A 23 -4.74 -0.11 -8.86
CA GLU A 23 -4.83 -1.08 -9.95
C GLU A 23 -3.51 -1.20 -10.68
N PHE A 24 -3.24 -2.40 -11.20
CA PHE A 24 -2.11 -2.63 -12.07
C PHE A 24 -2.44 -3.62 -13.19
N TYR A 25 -1.65 -3.55 -14.26
CA TYR A 25 -1.62 -4.59 -15.29
C TYR A 25 -0.22 -5.17 -15.41
N VAL A 26 -0.15 -6.40 -15.91
CA VAL A 26 1.11 -7.06 -16.22
C VAL A 26 1.35 -7.01 -17.72
N ASP A 27 2.52 -6.53 -18.15
CA ASP A 27 2.89 -6.54 -19.56
C ASP A 27 3.33 -7.95 -20.04
N SER A 28 3.56 -8.10 -21.34
CA SER A 28 4.00 -9.36 -21.93
C SER A 28 5.36 -9.87 -21.43
N LEU A 29 6.12 -9.05 -20.69
CA LEU A 29 7.39 -9.41 -20.06
C LEU A 29 7.23 -9.75 -18.58
N GLY A 30 6.01 -9.76 -18.04
CA GLY A 30 5.74 -10.05 -16.65
C GLY A 30 5.96 -8.87 -15.71
N ARG A 31 6.04 -7.64 -16.21
CA ARG A 31 6.28 -6.44 -15.38
C ARG A 31 4.97 -5.79 -14.98
N GLU A 32 4.85 -5.41 -13.71
CA GLU A 32 3.72 -4.64 -13.20
C GLU A 32 3.80 -3.17 -13.63
N HIS A 33 2.68 -2.64 -14.13
CA HIS A 33 2.49 -1.24 -14.47
C HIS A 33 1.28 -0.70 -13.73
N TYR A 34 1.49 0.37 -12.95
CA TYR A 34 0.47 0.93 -12.07
C TYR A 34 -0.36 1.99 -12.79
N TYR A 35 -1.68 1.88 -12.65
CA TYR A 35 -2.58 2.91 -13.13
C TYR A 35 -2.55 4.13 -12.20
N ASN A 36 -2.65 5.33 -12.78
CA ASN A 36 -2.47 6.61 -12.09
C ASN A 36 -3.81 7.27 -11.73
N GLN A 37 -4.73 6.58 -11.07
CA GLN A 37 -5.93 7.26 -10.54
C GLN A 37 -6.42 6.67 -9.23
N LEU A 38 -6.65 7.58 -8.28
CA LEU A 38 -7.28 7.32 -7.01
C LEU A 38 -8.78 7.12 -7.27
N GLY A 39 -9.27 5.91 -7.05
CA GLY A 39 -10.66 5.67 -6.69
C GLY A 39 -11.64 5.25 -7.78
N ASP A 40 -11.34 5.47 -9.05
CA ASP A 40 -12.10 4.95 -10.19
C ASP A 40 -11.23 4.06 -11.07
N VAL A 41 -11.82 3.01 -11.64
CA VAL A 41 -11.16 2.19 -12.67
C VAL A 41 -10.69 3.10 -13.80
N SER A 42 -9.37 3.18 -13.99
CA SER A 42 -8.82 4.13 -14.98
C SER A 42 -9.30 3.80 -16.39
N GLU A 43 -9.48 4.80 -17.26
CA GLU A 43 -9.83 4.57 -18.67
C GLU A 43 -8.78 3.71 -19.40
N GLU A 44 -7.54 3.72 -18.90
CA GLU A 44 -6.48 2.85 -19.41
C GLU A 44 -6.67 1.39 -18.93
N ALA A 45 -7.12 1.19 -17.70
CA ALA A 45 -7.52 -0.11 -17.16
C ALA A 45 -8.71 -0.71 -17.92
N LYS A 46 -9.70 0.11 -18.31
CA LYS A 46 -10.81 -0.35 -19.16
C LYS A 46 -10.36 -0.82 -20.55
N LYS A 47 -9.26 -0.27 -21.07
CA LYS A 47 -8.71 -0.62 -22.40
C LYS A 47 -7.75 -1.81 -22.37
N ARG A 48 -6.89 -1.88 -21.36
CA ARG A 48 -5.82 -2.89 -21.26
C ARG A 48 -6.21 -4.09 -20.37
N GLY A 49 -7.25 -3.95 -19.57
CA GLY A 49 -7.61 -4.90 -18.51
C GLY A 49 -6.85 -4.63 -17.21
N ILE A 50 -7.38 -5.18 -16.11
CA ILE A 50 -6.75 -5.15 -14.79
C ILE A 50 -6.22 -6.55 -14.50
N SER A 51 -4.95 -6.65 -14.14
CA SER A 51 -4.35 -7.91 -13.70
C SER A 51 -4.45 -8.09 -12.19
N GLY A 52 -4.58 -6.99 -11.43
CA GLY A 52 -4.67 -7.03 -9.99
C GLY A 52 -4.67 -5.65 -9.34
N PHE A 53 -4.54 -5.66 -8.02
CA PHE A 53 -4.41 -4.46 -7.20
C PHE A 53 -3.30 -4.62 -6.18
N TRP A 54 -2.80 -3.51 -5.65
CA TRP A 54 -1.86 -3.55 -4.54
C TRP A 54 -2.20 -2.56 -3.43
N VAL A 55 -1.66 -2.86 -2.25
CA VAL A 55 -1.71 -2.01 -1.05
C VAL A 55 -0.33 -1.94 -0.41
N ASP A 56 0.00 -0.79 0.16
CA ASP A 56 1.19 -0.63 0.99
C ASP A 56 0.85 -0.82 2.48
N LYS A 57 1.78 -1.43 3.19
CA LYS A 57 1.79 -1.63 4.64
C LYS A 57 3.09 -1.12 5.22
N VAL A 58 3.13 -0.91 6.54
CA VAL A 58 4.32 -0.40 7.22
C VAL A 58 4.75 -1.34 8.34
N CYS A 59 6.00 -1.77 8.32
CA CYS A 59 6.56 -2.54 9.43
C CYS A 59 6.78 -1.65 10.65
N LYS A 60 6.14 -1.96 11.78
CA LYS A 60 6.30 -1.22 13.05
C LYS A 60 7.68 -1.38 13.68
N ASN A 61 8.38 -2.47 13.35
CA ASN A 61 9.72 -2.71 13.89
C ASN A 61 10.80 -1.89 13.16
N CYS A 62 10.69 -1.73 11.83
CA CYS A 62 11.77 -1.13 11.03
C CYS A 62 11.34 0.03 10.12
N GLY A 63 10.05 0.35 10.04
CA GLY A 63 9.51 1.43 9.21
C GLY A 63 9.59 1.17 7.71
N GLU A 64 9.87 -0.07 7.29
CA GLU A 64 9.85 -0.44 5.89
C GLU A 64 8.42 -0.38 5.35
N VAL A 65 8.25 0.23 4.19
CA VAL A 65 6.99 0.19 3.44
C VAL A 65 7.00 -1.09 2.60
N ILE A 66 6.00 -1.93 2.78
CA ILE A 66 5.91 -3.24 2.13
C ILE A 66 4.69 -3.21 1.23
N ARG A 67 4.91 -3.50 -0.05
CA ARG A 67 3.85 -3.61 -1.04
C ARG A 67 3.33 -5.04 -1.12
N GLU A 68 2.02 -5.20 -1.08
CA GLU A 68 1.33 -6.47 -1.31
C GLU A 68 0.45 -6.35 -2.56
N SER A 69 0.75 -7.16 -3.57
CA SER A 69 -0.06 -7.28 -4.79
C SER A 69 -1.00 -8.49 -4.69
N ARG A 70 -2.22 -8.34 -5.21
CA ARG A 70 -3.24 -9.38 -5.38
C ARG A 70 -3.64 -9.43 -6.85
N TYR A 71 -3.47 -10.59 -7.49
CA TYR A 71 -3.90 -10.83 -8.86
C TYR A 71 -5.37 -11.24 -8.90
N LEU A 72 -6.07 -10.83 -9.95
CA LEU A 72 -7.43 -11.28 -10.26
C LEU A 72 -7.35 -12.54 -11.13
N GLU A 73 -8.14 -13.57 -10.79
CA GLU A 73 -8.20 -14.83 -11.54
C GLU A 73 -9.39 -14.85 -12.52
N ASP A 74 -10.50 -14.13 -12.22
CA ASP A 74 -11.67 -13.97 -13.10
C ASP A 74 -12.31 -12.56 -13.00
N ILE A 75 -12.31 -11.80 -14.09
CA ILE A 75 -12.47 -10.33 -14.08
C ILE A 75 -13.93 -9.87 -13.86
N ALA A 76 -14.93 -10.72 -14.15
CA ALA A 76 -16.33 -10.29 -14.30
C ALA A 76 -17.03 -9.90 -13.00
N ASP A 77 -16.77 -10.63 -11.90
CA ASP A 77 -17.33 -10.37 -10.55
C ASP A 77 -16.24 -10.11 -9.50
N GLU A 78 -14.97 -10.49 -9.76
CA GLU A 78 -13.91 -10.38 -8.75
C GLU A 78 -13.40 -8.96 -8.58
N HIS A 79 -13.64 -8.02 -9.50
CA HIS A 79 -13.18 -6.65 -9.33
C HIS A 79 -13.78 -6.02 -8.06
N GLU A 80 -15.11 -6.03 -7.94
CA GLU A 80 -15.82 -5.45 -6.80
C GLU A 80 -15.58 -6.26 -5.52
N VAL A 81 -15.56 -7.59 -5.63
CA VAL A 81 -15.29 -8.50 -4.50
C VAL A 81 -13.85 -8.37 -3.99
N ALA A 82 -12.85 -8.23 -4.86
CA ALA A 82 -11.46 -8.04 -4.47
C ALA A 82 -11.29 -6.73 -3.72
N TRP A 83 -11.86 -5.62 -4.22
CA TRP A 83 -11.88 -4.34 -3.52
C TRP A 83 -12.49 -4.43 -2.11
N MET A 84 -13.60 -5.16 -1.95
CA MET A 84 -14.24 -5.37 -0.64
C MET A 84 -13.51 -6.37 0.26
N ASN A 85 -12.69 -7.27 -0.28
CA ASN A 85 -11.96 -8.29 0.48
C ASN A 85 -10.54 -7.87 0.89
N PHE A 86 -9.94 -6.88 0.23
CA PHE A 86 -8.71 -6.21 0.70
C PHE A 86 -8.73 -5.84 2.20
N PRO A 87 -9.84 -5.33 2.79
CA PRO A 87 -9.88 -5.03 4.22
C PRO A 87 -9.98 -6.24 5.17
N LYS A 88 -10.19 -7.47 4.67
CA LYS A 88 -10.45 -8.64 5.55
C LYS A 88 -9.39 -9.74 5.55
N VAL A 89 -8.54 -9.85 4.53
CA VAL A 89 -7.55 -10.94 4.46
C VAL A 89 -6.22 -10.40 3.93
N ASP A 90 -5.36 -9.97 4.84
CA ASP A 90 -4.03 -9.42 4.58
C ASP A 90 -2.97 -10.55 4.59
N ILE A 91 -2.26 -10.84 3.50
CA ILE A 91 -1.24 -11.93 3.44
C ILE A 91 0.16 -11.34 3.19
N VAL A 92 0.57 -10.44 4.09
CA VAL A 92 1.99 -10.24 4.42
C VAL A 92 2.11 -10.48 5.91
N GLU A 93 2.48 -11.71 6.27
CA GLU A 93 2.64 -12.10 7.67
C GLU A 93 3.94 -11.58 8.29
N LYS A 94 4.94 -11.23 7.46
CA LYS A 94 6.28 -10.82 7.90
C LYS A 94 6.87 -9.75 7.00
N CYS A 95 7.60 -8.83 7.61
CA CYS A 95 8.39 -7.83 6.91
C CYS A 95 9.50 -8.51 6.10
N THR A 96 9.55 -8.22 4.80
CA THR A 96 10.57 -8.74 3.87
C THR A 96 11.99 -8.30 4.22
N LYS A 97 12.15 -7.22 5.00
CA LYS A 97 13.46 -6.70 5.40
C LYS A 97 13.96 -7.21 6.75
N CYS A 98 13.10 -7.34 7.75
CA CYS A 98 13.52 -7.67 9.12
C CYS A 98 12.83 -8.90 9.72
N GLY A 99 11.91 -9.54 8.99
CA GLY A 99 11.17 -10.73 9.44
C GLY A 99 10.12 -10.49 10.52
N SER A 100 9.98 -9.26 11.02
CA SER A 100 8.97 -8.91 12.02
C SER A 100 7.55 -9.15 11.51
N ARG A 101 6.69 -9.69 12.38
CA ARG A 101 5.26 -9.86 12.14
C ARG A 101 4.42 -8.63 12.49
N ASP A 102 5.04 -7.62 13.11
CA ASP A 102 4.37 -6.39 13.52
C ASP A 102 4.27 -5.44 12.31
N ILE A 103 3.21 -5.65 11.51
CA ILE A 103 2.89 -4.93 10.28
C ILE A 103 1.61 -4.13 10.50
N MET A 104 1.64 -2.87 10.10
CA MET A 104 0.52 -1.93 10.19
C MET A 104 -0.10 -1.72 8.81
N THR A 105 -1.41 -1.78 8.75
CA THR A 105 -2.23 -1.42 7.59
C THR A 105 -2.35 0.09 7.43
N LEU A 106 -2.75 0.57 6.25
CA LEU A 106 -3.03 2.00 6.04
C LEU A 106 -4.09 2.52 7.04
N TYR A 107 -5.13 1.72 7.31
CA TYR A 107 -6.20 2.13 8.23
C TYR A 107 -5.68 2.35 9.65
N GLU A 108 -4.85 1.44 10.16
CA GLU A 108 -4.21 1.57 11.48
C GLU A 108 -3.29 2.80 11.58
N ILE A 109 -2.62 3.16 10.48
CA ILE A 109 -1.85 4.42 10.40
C ILE A 109 -2.78 5.63 10.53
N ILE A 110 -3.90 5.65 9.80
CA ILE A 110 -4.86 6.77 9.78
C ILE A 110 -5.53 6.97 11.14
N ILE A 111 -5.92 5.90 11.84
CA ILE A 111 -6.58 6.00 13.15
C ILE A 111 -5.62 6.36 14.30
N GLY A 112 -4.32 6.50 14.03
CA GLY A 112 -3.35 7.08 14.96
C GLY A 112 -2.41 6.10 15.67
N GLU A 113 -2.14 4.92 15.10
CA GLU A 113 -1.01 4.10 15.56
C GLU A 113 0.37 4.63 15.08
N ASP A 114 0.40 5.69 14.28
CA ASP A 114 1.55 6.25 13.57
C ASP A 114 2.79 6.55 14.45
N LYS A 115 2.58 6.98 15.70
CA LYS A 115 3.67 7.31 16.65
C LYS A 115 4.62 6.14 16.95
N LYS A 116 4.28 4.90 16.59
CA LYS A 116 5.11 3.70 16.81
C LYS A 116 6.11 3.44 15.69
N VAL A 117 5.94 4.03 14.50
CA VAL A 117 6.75 3.66 13.33
C VAL A 117 8.13 4.33 13.36
N PRO A 118 9.25 3.59 13.40
CA PRO A 118 10.59 4.15 13.32
C PRO A 118 10.92 4.59 11.89
N CYS A 119 11.80 5.58 11.73
CA CYS A 119 12.31 5.92 10.41
C CYS A 119 13.31 4.87 9.93
N ASN A 120 13.01 4.23 8.80
CA ASN A 120 13.88 3.22 8.21
C ASN A 120 15.21 3.75 7.66
N SER A 121 15.34 5.09 7.56
CA SER A 121 16.54 5.76 7.05
C SER A 121 17.49 6.17 8.16
N CYS A 122 17.04 6.97 9.14
CA CYS A 122 17.91 7.43 10.22
C CYS A 122 17.86 6.57 11.48
N ARG A 123 16.84 5.71 11.67
CA ARG A 123 16.59 4.90 12.88
C ARG A 123 16.32 5.69 14.18
N ASP A 124 16.71 6.96 14.25
CA ASP A 124 16.56 7.81 15.43
C ASP A 124 15.18 8.50 15.51
N GLY A 125 14.58 8.79 14.35
CA GLY A 125 13.30 9.48 14.26
C GLY A 125 12.08 8.56 14.19
N ARG A 126 10.90 9.14 14.40
CA ARG A 126 9.61 8.48 14.15
C ARG A 126 8.95 9.05 12.89
N MET A 127 8.23 8.19 12.19
CA MET A 127 7.38 8.59 11.06
C MET A 127 6.06 9.13 11.60
N LYS A 128 5.64 10.29 11.13
CA LYS A 128 4.37 10.94 11.50
C LYS A 128 3.52 11.13 10.26
N VAL A 129 2.21 11.05 10.40
CA VAL A 129 1.30 11.45 9.32
C VAL A 129 1.41 12.96 9.08
N GLU A 130 1.84 13.34 7.88
CA GLU A 130 1.92 14.73 7.43
C GLU A 130 0.68 15.12 6.62
N ALA A 131 0.21 14.23 5.75
CA ALA A 131 -0.97 14.45 4.93
C ALA A 131 -1.69 13.14 4.58
N ILE A 132 -2.99 13.24 4.33
CA ILE A 132 -3.85 12.16 3.83
C ILE A 132 -4.54 12.69 2.57
N TYR A 133 -4.47 11.92 1.49
CA TYR A 133 -5.11 12.21 0.21
C TYR A 133 -6.12 11.10 -0.11
N GLU A 134 -7.25 11.50 -0.70
CA GLU A 134 -8.32 10.62 -1.20
C GLU A 134 -8.39 10.66 -2.73
#